data_AF-H5XWP8-F1
#
_entry.id   AF-H5XWP8-F1
#
_cell.length_a   1.000
_cell.length_b   1.000
_cell.length_c   1.000
_cell.angle_alpha   90.00
_cell.angle_beta   90.00
_cell.angle_gamma   90.00
#
_symmetry.space_group_name_H-M   'P 1'
#
loop_
_entity.id
_entity.type
_entity.pdbx_description
1 polymer ?
#
loop_
_entity_poly.entity_id
_entity_poly.type
_entity_poly.pdbx_seq_one_letter_code
_entity_poly.pdbx_strand_id
1 'polypeptide(L)'
;MKKRRKLYLPDNNCSNLSEETEVVGNAPCPCCEFFTIPNDGDALAYICPVCFWEIDFFIQSEKETSDQNHGLSLSGARNNYIKYGAVMPELKIYCRSPKESEFPRK
;
A
#
# COMPACT_ATOMS: atom_id res chain seq x y z
N MET A 1 8.76 -25.74 -38.07
CA MET A 1 9.19 -24.33 -37.97
C MET A 1 8.90 -23.82 -36.55
N LYS A 2 9.91 -23.51 -35.74
CA LYS A 2 9.69 -22.92 -34.40
C LYS A 2 9.49 -21.40 -34.57
N LYS A 3 8.27 -20.90 -34.34
CA LYS A 3 7.99 -19.45 -34.30
C LYS A 3 8.73 -18.86 -33.10
N ARG A 4 9.80 -18.09 -33.35
CA ARG A 4 10.44 -17.27 -32.32
C ARG A 4 9.45 -16.18 -31.91
N ARG A 5 8.96 -16.22 -30.67
CA ARG A 5 8.20 -15.13 -30.07
C ARG A 5 9.16 -13.95 -29.89
N LYS A 6 8.94 -12.85 -30.62
CA LYS A 6 9.60 -11.58 -30.33
C LYS A 6 8.96 -11.03 -29.06
N LEU A 7 9.71 -11.06 -27.96
CA LEU A 7 9.39 -10.29 -26.77
C LEU A 7 9.78 -8.84 -27.08
N TYR A 8 8.81 -7.94 -27.09
CA TYR A 8 9.08 -6.51 -27.10
C TYR A 8 9.37 -6.10 -25.67
N LEU A 9 10.65 -5.90 -25.36
CA LEU A 9 11.07 -5.21 -24.15
C LEU A 9 11.14 -3.72 -24.50
N PRO A 10 10.46 -2.82 -23.75
CA PRO A 10 10.64 -1.39 -23.97
C PRO A 10 12.08 -1.01 -23.67
N ASP A 11 12.67 -0.16 -24.51
CA ASP A 11 14.01 0.36 -24.32
C ASP A 11 14.04 1.21 -23.05
N ASN A 12 14.66 0.68 -22.00
CA ASN A 12 14.88 1.37 -20.74
C ASN A 12 15.84 2.53 -20.96
N ASN A 13 15.30 3.73 -21.16
CA ASN A 13 15.98 4.95 -20.77
C ASN A 13 15.21 5.65 -19.65
N CYS A 14 15.12 4.98 -18.50
CA CYS A 14 14.68 5.59 -17.25
C CYS A 14 15.92 6.03 -16.47
N SER A 15 16.71 6.92 -17.05
CA SER A 15 17.79 7.59 -16.33
C SER A 15 17.42 9.07 -16.21
N ASN A 16 17.28 9.53 -14.96
CA ASN A 16 16.80 10.84 -14.50
C ASN A 16 15.31 10.91 -14.14
N LEU A 17 14.93 10.23 -13.05
CA LEU A 17 13.90 10.75 -12.15
C LEU A 17 14.58 11.16 -10.83
N SER A 18 15.48 12.14 -10.92
CA SER A 18 16.15 12.74 -9.77
C SER A 18 15.33 13.94 -9.30
N GLU A 19 14.34 13.67 -8.47
CA GLU A 19 13.79 14.49 -7.39
C GLU A 19 12.65 13.67 -6.79
N GLU A 20 12.98 12.70 -5.92
CA GLU A 20 11.98 12.00 -5.12
C GLU A 20 11.40 12.99 -4.12
N THR A 21 10.36 13.73 -4.52
CA THR A 21 9.51 14.41 -3.56
C THR A 21 8.88 13.35 -2.67
N GLU A 22 9.31 13.30 -1.42
CA GLU A 22 8.76 12.40 -0.41
C GLU A 22 7.24 12.59 -0.33
N VAL A 23 6.47 11.51 -0.51
CA VAL A 23 5.01 11.55 -0.36
C VAL A 23 4.70 11.72 1.13
N VAL A 24 4.07 12.84 1.48
CA VAL A 24 3.66 13.15 2.85
C VAL A 24 2.21 12.72 3.07
N GLY A 25 1.99 11.84 4.04
CA GLY A 25 0.64 11.43 4.46
C GLY A 25 -0.04 12.49 5.33
N ASN A 26 -1.33 12.71 5.09
CA ASN A 26 -2.17 13.65 5.85
C ASN A 26 -3.52 13.06 6.27
N ALA A 27 -3.80 11.80 5.91
CA ALA A 27 -4.96 11.05 6.36
C ALA A 27 -4.57 9.70 6.98
N PRO A 28 -5.36 9.18 7.93
CA PRO A 28 -5.07 7.91 8.60
C PRO A 28 -5.28 6.73 7.64
N CYS A 29 -4.35 5.78 7.65
CA CYS A 29 -4.55 4.49 7.00
C CYS A 29 -5.70 3.74 7.66
N PRO A 30 -6.68 3.21 6.90
CA PRO A 30 -7.83 2.51 7.47
C PRO A 30 -7.44 1.22 8.22
N CYS A 31 -6.25 0.69 7.97
CA CYS A 31 -5.75 -0.53 8.59
C CYS A 31 -4.88 -0.27 9.84
N CYS A 32 -3.90 0.64 9.78
CA CYS A 32 -2.94 0.84 10.88
C CYS A 32 -3.03 2.21 11.56
N GLU A 33 -3.95 3.07 11.12
CA GLU A 33 -4.30 4.37 11.71
C GLU A 33 -3.20 5.45 11.71
N PHE A 34 -1.96 5.12 11.33
CA PHE A 34 -0.92 6.11 11.04
C PHE A 34 -1.29 7.00 9.85
N PHE A 35 -0.89 8.27 9.93
CA PHE A 35 -1.14 9.30 8.92
C PHE A 35 -0.18 9.13 7.74
N THR A 36 -0.41 8.10 6.94
CA THR A 36 0.45 7.71 5.81
C THR A 36 -0.22 7.89 4.46
N ILE A 37 -1.54 8.12 4.42
CA ILE A 37 -2.30 8.24 3.18
C ILE A 37 -2.27 9.71 2.74
N PRO A 38 -1.78 10.01 1.53
CA PRO A 38 -1.72 11.37 1.00
C PRO A 38 -3.09 11.84 0.49
N ASN A 39 -3.14 13.07 -0.01
CA ASN A 39 -4.31 13.66 -0.69
C ASN A 39 -5.60 13.61 0.16
N ASP A 40 -5.48 13.84 1.46
CA ASP A 40 -6.59 13.81 2.43
C ASP A 40 -7.36 12.46 2.42
N GLY A 41 -6.66 11.39 2.05
CA GLY A 41 -7.23 10.05 1.97
C GLY A 41 -7.69 9.65 0.57
N ASP A 42 -7.81 10.59 -0.38
CA ASP A 42 -8.18 10.34 -1.78
C ASP A 42 -6.96 9.87 -2.59
N ALA A 43 -6.44 8.70 -2.23
CA ALA A 43 -5.24 8.11 -2.81
C ALA A 43 -5.52 6.69 -3.30
N LEU A 44 -6.30 6.56 -4.37
CA LEU A 44 -6.63 5.27 -4.98
C LEU A 44 -5.37 4.45 -5.28
N ALA A 45 -5.39 3.17 -4.93
CA ALA A 45 -4.28 2.22 -5.11
C ALA A 45 -2.98 2.60 -4.38
N TYR A 46 -3.02 3.57 -3.48
CA TYR A 46 -1.87 3.89 -2.64
C TYR A 46 -1.66 2.79 -1.60
N ILE A 47 -0.42 2.32 -1.47
CA ILE A 47 -0.04 1.27 -0.52
C ILE A 47 0.55 1.91 0.73
N CYS A 48 -0.06 1.68 1.88
CA CYS A 48 0.46 2.16 3.14
C CYS A 48 1.85 1.55 3.43
N PRO A 49 2.92 2.35 3.59
CA PRO A 49 4.27 1.82 3.82
C PRO A 49 4.47 1.18 5.20
N VAL A 50 3.52 1.37 6.13
CA VAL A 50 3.60 0.83 7.50
C VAL A 50 2.97 -0.55 7.62
N CYS A 51 1.82 -0.78 6.99
CA CYS A 51 1.11 -2.06 7.08
C CYS A 51 0.96 -2.81 5.76
N PHE A 52 1.18 -2.15 4.61
CA PHE A 52 1.01 -2.68 3.27
C PHE A 52 -0.44 -2.90 2.82
N TRP A 53 -1.41 -2.22 3.44
CA TRP A 53 -2.79 -2.16 2.91
C TRP A 53 -2.84 -1.22 1.69
N GLU A 54 -3.40 -1.70 0.58
CA GLU A 54 -3.71 -0.89 -0.60
C GLU A 54 -5.08 -0.23 -0.45
N ILE A 55 -5.16 1.07 -0.70
CA ILE A 55 -6.42 1.82 -0.64
C ILE A 55 -7.36 1.37 -1.76
N ASP A 56 -8.44 0.73 -1.33
CA ASP A 56 -9.54 0.23 -2.15
C ASP A 56 -10.80 1.01 -1.80
N PHE A 57 -11.25 1.87 -2.74
CA PHE A 57 -12.48 2.65 -2.58
C PHE A 57 -13.74 1.90 -3.04
N PHE A 58 -13.60 0.69 -3.57
CA PHE A 58 -14.71 -0.10 -4.07
C PHE A 58 -15.36 -0.95 -2.99
N ILE A 59 -14.63 -1.27 -1.90
CA ILE A 59 -15.24 -1.92 -0.73
C ILE A 59 -16.19 -0.98 0.02
N GLN A 60 -17.39 -1.48 0.33
CA GLN A 60 -18.46 -0.73 1.00
C GLN A 60 -18.50 -0.98 2.50
N SER A 61 -17.80 -2.01 2.99
CA SER A 61 -17.74 -2.33 4.42
C SER A 61 -16.43 -2.97 4.81
N GLU A 62 -16.08 -2.88 6.10
CA GLU A 62 -14.83 -3.45 6.62
C GLU A 62 -14.79 -4.99 6.59
N LYS A 63 -15.93 -5.65 6.34
CA LYS A 63 -16.06 -7.11 6.26
C LYS A 63 -16.02 -7.61 4.82
N GLU A 64 -16.22 -6.71 3.85
CA GLU A 64 -16.10 -7.03 2.44
C GLU A 64 -14.65 -7.33 2.09
N THR A 65 -14.45 -8.31 1.21
CA THR A 65 -13.13 -8.72 0.75
C THR A 65 -12.66 -7.79 -0.37
N SER A 66 -11.45 -7.25 -0.24
CA SER A 66 -10.81 -6.43 -1.28
C SER A 66 -10.06 -7.33 -2.26
N ASP A 67 -10.36 -7.21 -3.55
CA ASP A 67 -9.64 -7.94 -4.61
C ASP A 67 -8.24 -7.36 -4.83
N GLN A 68 -8.01 -6.07 -4.58
CA GLN A 68 -6.67 -5.47 -4.55
C GLN A 68 -5.82 -6.03 -3.41
N ASN A 69 -6.43 -6.37 -2.28
CA ASN A 69 -5.72 -6.92 -1.12
C ASN A 69 -5.84 -8.46 -1.02
N HIS A 70 -5.80 -9.17 -2.15
CA HIS A 70 -5.79 -10.64 -2.20
C HIS A 70 -6.99 -11.33 -1.53
N GLY A 71 -8.16 -10.71 -1.58
CA GLY A 71 -9.38 -11.21 -0.94
C GLY A 71 -9.42 -10.97 0.57
N LEU A 72 -8.50 -10.19 1.13
CA LEU A 72 -8.50 -9.82 2.54
C LEU A 72 -9.53 -8.72 2.79
N SER A 73 -10.30 -8.84 3.88
CA SER A 73 -11.15 -7.74 4.35
C SER A 73 -10.36 -6.77 5.23
N LEU A 74 -10.81 -5.52 5.33
CA LEU A 74 -10.16 -4.53 6.20
C LEU A 74 -10.12 -4.99 7.66
N SER A 75 -11.17 -5.66 8.14
CA SER A 75 -11.19 -6.26 9.48
C SER A 75 -10.10 -7.33 9.64
N GLY A 76 -9.91 -8.17 8.61
CA GLY A 76 -8.84 -9.16 8.59
C GLY A 76 -7.45 -8.52 8.57
N ALA A 77 -7.27 -7.46 7.78
CA ALA A 77 -6.04 -6.69 7.69
C ALA A 77 -5.65 -6.04 9.03
N ARG A 78 -6.60 -5.43 9.75
CA ARG A 78 -6.37 -4.87 11.10
C ARG A 78 -5.90 -5.94 12.08
N ASN A 79 -6.57 -7.10 12.09
CA ASN A 79 -6.17 -8.22 12.94
C ASN A 79 -4.76 -8.74 12.61
N ASN A 80 -4.44 -8.85 11.32
CA ASN A 80 -3.12 -9.26 10.87
C ASN A 80 -2.06 -8.22 11.24
N TYR A 81 -2.34 -6.92 11.09
CA TYR A 81 -1.42 -5.87 11.47
C TYR A 81 -1.09 -5.91 12.98
N ILE A 82 -2.09 -6.11 13.84
CA ILE A 82 -1.86 -6.29 15.29
C ILE A 82 -0.93 -7.48 15.57
N LYS A 83 -1.10 -8.59 14.83
CA LYS A 83 -0.37 -9.83 15.07
C LYS A 83 1.03 -9.87 14.45
N TYR A 84 1.20 -9.28 13.26
CA TYR A 84 2.39 -9.45 12.42
C TYR A 84 3.07 -8.11 12.08
N GLY A 85 2.43 -6.98 12.34
CA GLY A 85 2.88 -5.66 11.93
C GLY A 85 2.80 -5.44 10.41
N ALA A 86 1.99 -6.22 9.70
CA ALA A 86 1.70 -6.11 8.27
C ALA A 86 0.33 -6.77 7.97
N VAL A 87 -0.30 -6.44 6.84
CA VAL A 87 -1.59 -7.03 6.43
C VAL A 87 -1.48 -8.51 6.11
N MET A 88 -0.29 -8.98 5.71
CA MET A 88 0.07 -10.41 5.61
C MET A 88 1.51 -10.61 6.10
N PRO A 89 1.82 -11.71 6.81
CA PRO A 89 3.17 -11.96 7.35
C PRO A 89 4.30 -11.86 6.31
N GLU A 90 4.07 -12.40 5.12
CA GLU A 90 5.02 -12.44 4.02
C GLU A 90 5.35 -11.05 3.43
N LEU A 91 4.45 -10.07 3.62
CA LEU A 91 4.64 -8.70 3.15
C LEU A 91 5.40 -7.82 4.14
N LYS A 92 5.67 -8.32 5.36
CA LYS A 92 6.34 -7.56 6.41
C LYS A 92 7.70 -7.00 5.97
N ILE A 93 8.38 -7.69 5.07
CA ILE A 93 9.67 -7.27 4.51
C ILE A 93 9.62 -5.93 3.74
N TYR A 94 8.44 -5.53 3.27
CA TYR A 94 8.22 -4.26 2.57
C TYR A 94 7.66 -3.16 3.48
N CYS A 95 7.34 -3.50 4.73
CA CYS A 95 6.85 -2.54 5.71
C CYS A 95 8.01 -1.86 6.42
N ARG A 96 7.83 -0.59 6.78
CA ARG A 96 8.70 0.13 7.71
C ARG A 96 7.97 0.50 8.99
N SER A 97 8.73 0.87 10.02
CA SER A 97 8.15 1.54 11.19
C SER A 97 7.53 2.89 10.80
N PRO A 98 6.47 3.32 11.49
CA PRO A 98 5.93 4.67 11.32
C PRO A 98 6.97 5.71 11.71
N LYS A 99 6.98 6.85 11.01
CA LYS A 99 7.75 8.04 11.37
C LYS A 99 7.04 8.77 12.51
N GLU A 100 7.78 9.57 13.27
CA GLU A 100 7.20 10.37 14.38
C GLU A 100 6.05 11.28 13.91
N SER A 101 6.16 11.86 12.73
CA SER A 101 5.14 12.74 12.14
C SER A 101 3.85 12.00 11.73
N GLU A 102 3.89 10.67 11.61
CA GLU A 102 2.76 9.85 11.16
C GLU A 102 1.90 9.35 12.33
N PHE A 103 2.32 9.58 13.58
CA PHE A 103 1.50 9.24 14.74
C PHE A 103 0.26 10.15 14.82
N PRO A 104 -0.92 9.61 15.19
CA PRO A 104 -2.10 10.41 15.45
C PRO A 104 -1.80 11.52 16.46
N ARG A 105 -2.08 12.77 16.08
CA ARG A 105 -1.94 13.92 16.99
C ARG A 105 -3.11 13.91 17.97
N LYS A 106 -2.80 14.00 19.27
CA LYS A 106 -3.79 14.10 20.35
C LYS A 106 -4.51 15.45 20.34
#